data_AF-A0A348NTM0-F1
#
_entry.id   AF-A0A348NTM0-F1
#
_cell.length_a   1.000
_cell.length_b   1.000
_cell.length_c   1.000
_cell.angle_alpha   90.00
_cell.angle_beta   90.00
_cell.angle_gamma   90.00
#
_symmetry.space_group_name_H-M   'P 1'
#
loop_
_entity.id
_entity.type
_entity.pdbx_description
1 polymer ?
#
loop_
_entity_poly.entity_id
_entity_poly.type
_entity_poly.pdbx_seq_one_letter_code
_entity_poly.pdbx_strand_id
1 'polypeptide(L)' 'METGIVGVGVSVTDRFRSVVEEKATRIENLVPKAQRLEVKVTHRTYKGGRMEDDAVELTLIGKGPVVRAEAV' A
#
# COMPACT_ATOMS: atom_id res chain seq x y z
N MET A 1 -5.48 -13.14 4.30
CA MET A 1 -4.20 -12.40 4.39
C MET A 1 -4.41 -11.18 5.27
N GLU A 2 -3.49 -10.87 6.18
CA GLU A 2 -3.56 -9.66 7.01
C GLU A 2 -3.19 -8.42 6.16
N THR A 3 -3.90 -7.31 6.31
CA THR A 3 -3.59 -6.05 5.61
C THR A 3 -3.22 -4.95 6.61
N GLY A 4 -2.04 -4.36 6.42
CA GLY A 4 -1.58 -3.20 7.19
C GLY A 4 -1.54 -1.97 6.29
N ILE A 5 -2.08 -0.83 6.75
CA ILE A 5 -2.06 0.43 6.00
C ILE A 5 -1.44 1.52 6.86
N VAL A 6 -0.42 2.21 6.31
CA VAL A 6 0.26 3.34 6.95
C VAL A 6 0.16 4.55 6.04
N GLY A 7 -0.30 5.68 6.59
CA GLY A 7 -0.27 6.98 5.93
C GLY A 7 0.92 7.81 6.41
N VAL A 8 1.66 8.42 5.49
CA VAL A 8 2.79 9.32 5.78
C VAL A 8 2.49 10.67 5.14
N GLY A 9 2.30 11.71 5.96
CA GLY A 9 1.88 13.03 5.46
C GLY A 9 0.44 13.09 4.95
N VAL A 10 -0.32 12.00 5.10
CA VAL A 10 -1.74 11.90 4.70
C VAL A 10 -2.52 11.02 5.68
N SER A 11 -3.79 11.38 5.91
CA SER A 11 -4.72 10.56 6.68
C SER A 11 -5.33 9.45 5.81
N VAL A 12 -5.38 8.23 6.33
CA VAL A 12 -5.97 7.09 5.63
C VAL A 12 -7.49 7.12 5.76
N THR A 13 -8.17 7.46 4.67
CA THR A 13 -9.64 7.51 4.60
C THR A 13 -10.26 6.13 4.49
N ASP A 14 -11.52 5.98 4.90
CA ASP A 14 -12.27 4.71 4.74
C ASP A 14 -12.39 4.29 3.28
N ARG A 15 -12.56 5.25 2.37
CA ARG A 15 -12.58 4.98 0.93
C ARG A 15 -11.27 4.32 0.45
N PHE A 16 -10.12 4.81 0.93
CA PHE A 16 -8.83 4.20 0.59
C PHE A 16 -8.72 2.78 1.15
N ARG A 17 -9.18 2.56 2.39
CA ARG A 17 -9.21 1.22 3.00
C ARG A 17 -10.03 0.24 2.16
N SER A 18 -11.23 0.62 1.73
CA SER A 18 -12.07 -0.23 0.88
C SER A 18 -11.40 -0.60 -0.46
N VAL A 19 -10.67 0.34 -1.08
CA VAL A 19 -9.91 0.06 -2.31
C VAL A 19 -8.77 -0.93 -2.06
N VAL A 20 -8.06 -0.80 -0.94
CA VAL A 20 -7.00 -1.75 -0.55
C VAL A 20 -7.58 -3.13 -0.29
N GLU A 21 -8.71 -3.22 0.41
CA GLU A 21 -9.40 -4.49 0.70
C GLU A 21 -9.84 -5.20 -0.61
N GLU A 22 -10.47 -4.47 -1.54
CA GLU A 22 -10.87 -5.03 -2.84
C GLU A 22 -9.65 -5.58 -3.61
N LYS A 23 -8.54 -4.84 -3.62
CA LYS A 23 -7.31 -5.26 -4.29
C LYS A 23 -6.64 -6.44 -3.58
N ALA A 24 -6.68 -6.49 -2.25
CA ALA A 24 -6.11 -7.58 -1.46
C ALA A 24 -6.78 -8.92 -1.78
N THR A 25 -8.11 -8.95 -1.98
CA THR A 25 -8.83 -10.17 -2.40
C THR A 25 -8.30 -10.72 -3.73
N ARG A 26 -7.92 -9.85 -4.68
CA ARG A 26 -7.32 -10.30 -5.95
C ARG A 26 -5.95 -10.93 -5.75
N ILE A 27 -5.16 -10.44 -4.80
CA ILE A 27 -3.83 -10.98 -4.48
C ILE A 27 -3.96 -12.37 -3.85
N GLU A 28 -4.93 -12.57 -2.96
CA GLU A 28 -5.18 -13.88 -2.33
C GLU A 28 -5.47 -14.98 -3.37
N ASN A 29 -6.16 -14.65 -4.45
CA ASN A 29 -6.42 -15.60 -5.56
C ASN A 29 -5.15 -15.99 -6.34
N LEU A 30 -4.16 -15.09 -6.43
CA LEU A 30 -2.91 -15.32 -7.17
C LEU A 30 -1.83 -15.97 -6.29
N VAL A 31 -1.77 -15.58 -5.02
CA VAL A 31 -0.78 -16.03 -4.05
C VAL A 31 -1.48 -16.51 -2.77
N PRO A 32 -2.08 -17.72 -2.76
CA PRO A 32 -2.86 -18.22 -1.62
C PRO A 32 -2.05 -18.39 -0.32
N LYS A 33 -0.71 -18.42 -0.42
CA LYS A 33 0.21 -18.53 0.73
C LYS A 33 0.72 -17.18 1.24
N ALA A 34 0.20 -16.07 0.72
CA ALA A 34 0.52 -14.75 1.24
C ALA A 34 -0.02 -14.60 2.66
N GLN A 35 0.82 -14.10 3.56
CA GLN A 35 0.50 -13.95 4.98
C GLN A 35 0.07 -12.51 5.28
N ARG A 36 0.78 -11.52 4.74
CA ARG A 36 0.57 -10.11 5.03
C ARG A 36 0.84 -9.22 3.84
N LEU A 37 0.00 -8.20 3.65
CA LEU A 37 0.20 -7.11 2.71
C LEU A 37 0.35 -5.81 3.50
N GLU A 38 1.52 -5.19 3.39
CA GLU A 38 1.81 -3.85 3.90
C GLU A 38 1.57 -2.84 2.78
N VAL A 39 0.79 -1.80 3.07
CA VAL A 39 0.51 -0.69 2.16
C VAL A 39 0.95 0.60 2.84
N LYS A 40 1.89 1.31 2.22
CA LYS A 40 2.30 2.64 2.67
C LYS A 40 1.87 3.66 1.63
N VAL A 41 1.02 4.60 2.02
CA VAL A 41 0.63 5.74 1.20
C VAL A 41 1.32 6.99 1.74
N THR A 42 1.99 7.71 0.87
CA THR A 42 2.76 8.89 1.22
C THR A 42 2.25 10.06 0.40
N HIS A 43 1.98 11.19 1.06
CA HIS A 43 1.81 12.49 0.41
C HIS A 43 2.94 13.39 0.88
N ARG A 44 3.73 13.93 -0.05
CA ARG A 44 4.82 14.86 0.25
C ARG A 44 4.50 16.23 -0.31
N THR A 45 4.49 17.22 0.59
CA THR A 45 4.42 18.64 0.22
C THR A 45 5.80 19.27 0.42
N TYR A 46 6.41 19.80 -0.64
CA TYR A 46 7.69 20.49 -0.55
C TYR A 46 7.49 21.97 -0.18
N LYS A 47 8.23 22.45 0.83
CA LYS A 47 8.27 23.89 1.16
C LYS A 47 8.83 24.65 -0.04
N GLY A 48 8.01 25.50 -0.65
CA GLY A 48 8.35 26.27 -1.86
C GLY A 48 7.54 25.93 -3.11
N GLY A 49 6.51 25.07 -3.02
CA GLY A 49 5.47 24.93 -4.04
C GLY A 49 5.89 24.25 -5.34
N ARG A 50 7.00 23.50 -5.34
CA ARG A 50 7.60 22.99 -6.58
C ARG A 50 7.03 21.66 -7.09
N MET A 51 6.39 20.86 -6.25
CA MET A 51 5.60 19.68 -6.64
C MET A 51 4.88 19.10 -5.42
N GLU A 52 3.72 18.52 -5.62
CA GLU A 52 3.15 17.51 -4.72
C GLU A 52 3.52 16.14 -5.30
N ASP A 53 3.86 15.20 -4.41
CA ASP A 53 4.27 13.85 -4.81
C ASP A 53 3.53 12.84 -3.93
N ASP A 54 2.76 11.98 -4.59
CA ASP A 54 1.98 10.92 -3.97
C ASP A 54 2.59 9.58 -4.34
N ALA A 55 2.94 8.77 -3.35
CA ALA A 55 3.52 7.45 -3.58
C ALA A 55 2.73 6.38 -2.84
N VAL A 56 2.50 5.24 -3.50
CA VAL A 56 1.97 4.03 -2.88
C VAL A 56 3.00 2.91 -3.00
N GLU A 57 3.48 2.43 -1.87
CA GLU A 57 4.40 1.30 -1.78
C GLU A 57 3.66 0.08 -1.22
N LEU A 58 3.80 -1.06 -1.90
CA LEU A 58 3.24 -2.34 -1.50
C LEU A 58 4.36 -3.31 -1.12
N THR A 59 4.22 -3.99 0.01
CA THR A 59 5.11 -5.10 0.39
C THR A 59 4.28 -6.33 0.73
N LEU A 60 4.45 -7.40 -0.06
CA LEU A 60 3.76 -8.67 0.14
C LEU A 60 4.71 -9.65 0.84
N ILE A 61 4.28 -10.18 1.98
CA ILE A 61 5.01 -11.11 2.82
C ILE A 61 4.26 -12.45 2.84
N GLY A 62 4.99 -13.54 2.66
CA GLY A 62 4.47 -14.90 2.77
C GLY A 62 5.60 -15.92 2.85
N LYS A 63 5.26 -17.19 2.71
CA LYS A 63 6.30 -18.24 2.62
C LYS A 63 7.03 -18.12 1.29
N GLY A 64 8.25 -17.58 1.32
CA GLY A 64 9.10 -17.42 0.13
C GLY A 64 9.68 -16.00 0.02
N PRO A 65 9.99 -15.53 -1.21
CA PRO A 65 10.55 -14.21 -1.40
C PRO A 65 9.56 -13.10 -1.03
N VAL A 66 10.09 -11.99 -0.53
CA VAL A 66 9.32 -10.77 -0.29
C VAL A 66 9.19 -10.01 -1.61
N VAL A 67 7.96 -9.63 -1.97
CA VAL A 67 7.69 -8.84 -3.17
C VAL A 67 7.44 -7.39 -2.77
N ARG A 68 8.11 -6.45 -3.45
CA ARG A 68 7.90 -5.02 -3.28
C ARG A 68 7.58 -4.36 -4.61
N ALA A 69 6.64 -3.42 -4.59
CA ALA A 69 6.28 -2.59 -5.72
C ALA A 69 5.99 -1.18 -5.25
N GLU A 70 6.22 -0.21 -6.13
CA GLU A 70 6.01 1.22 -5.87
C GLU A 70 5.30 1.84 -7.09
N ALA A 71 4.43 2.81 -6.83
CA ALA A 71 3.83 3.68 -7.84
C ALA A 71 3.81 5.12 -7.33
N VAL A 72 4.13 6.06 -8.22
CA VAL A 72 4.17 7.53 -8.04
C VAL A 72 3.38 8.21 -9.14
#